data_AF-A0A418SIL4-F1
#
_entry.id   AF-A0A418SIL4-F1
#
_cell.length_a   1.000
_cell.length_b   1.000
_cell.length_c   1.000
_cell.angle_alpha   90.00
_cell.angle_beta   90.00
_cell.angle_gamma   90.00
#
_symmetry.space_group_name_H-M   'P 1'
#
loop_
_entity.id
_entity.type
_entity.pdbx_description
1 polymer ?
#
loop_
_entity_poly.entity_id
_entity_poly.type
_entity_poly.pdbx_seq_one_letter_code
_entity_poly.pdbx_strand_id
1 'polypeptide(L)'
;MMSLSRFTTSGALALLVIANLIAIPVALINPDVFSSRIAQEDGLIEYLTAIFLFAAALVLALRGVQLLRLRHHIRAGLTWLYALLYTFVAGEEISWGQRIFGWQSSDFFVANNQQAETNLHNLVIGQEQLASTLFGNWLTPVLLMYLVVLPLLYPRAAWVRRTAASLAVPVPRAMHAWLAIGASLVMVAITGVYRQYELYEYSFSLISLLIFVRPQNPGLYGRAAPEARAWFGEQVRPAE
;
A
#
# COMPACT_ATOMS: atom_id res chain seq x y z
N MET A 1 -15.72 15.99 -4.86
CA MET A 1 -14.59 15.18 -4.35
C MET A 1 -14.93 14.29 -3.15
N MET A 2 -15.80 14.69 -2.20
CA MET A 2 -16.15 13.84 -1.04
C MET A 2 -16.85 12.52 -1.42
N SER A 3 -17.76 12.51 -2.41
CA SER A 3 -18.45 11.27 -2.83
C SER A 3 -17.49 10.28 -3.52
N LEU A 4 -16.60 10.77 -4.39
CA LEU A 4 -15.60 9.94 -5.07
C LEU A 4 -14.67 9.23 -4.06
N SER A 5 -14.20 9.96 -3.03
CA SER A 5 -13.35 9.35 -1.99
C SER A 5 -14.06 8.28 -1.15
N ARG A 6 -15.37 8.43 -0.92
CA ARG A 6 -16.17 7.43 -0.19
C ARG A 6 -16.39 6.19 -1.05
N PHE A 7 -16.75 6.39 -2.32
CA PHE A 7 -16.93 5.31 -3.29
C PHE A 7 -15.64 4.50 -3.48
N THR A 8 -14.49 5.17 -3.66
CA THR A 8 -13.18 4.51 -3.75
C THR A 8 -12.86 3.71 -2.49
N THR A 9 -13.14 4.25 -1.29
CA THR A 9 -12.90 3.52 -0.03
C THR A 9 -13.79 2.28 0.08
N SER A 10 -15.10 2.40 -0.17
CA SER A 10 -16.03 1.27 -0.08
C SER A 10 -15.70 0.19 -1.12
N GLY A 11 -15.35 0.58 -2.35
CA GLY A 11 -14.92 -0.35 -3.39
C GLY A 11 -13.63 -1.10 -3.03
N ALA A 12 -12.60 -0.38 -2.57
CA ALA A 12 -11.34 -0.99 -2.13
C ALA A 12 -11.53 -1.94 -0.94
N LEU A 13 -12.39 -1.58 0.03
CA LEU A 13 -12.73 -2.47 1.15
C LEU A 13 -13.49 -3.72 0.68
N ALA A 14 -14.44 -3.57 -0.23
CA ALA A 14 -15.18 -4.70 -0.78
C ALA A 14 -14.24 -5.66 -1.51
N LEU A 15 -13.31 -5.15 -2.33
CA LEU A 15 -12.32 -5.98 -3.04
C LEU A 15 -11.37 -6.70 -2.06
N LEU A 16 -10.93 -6.02 -1.01
CA LEU A 16 -10.10 -6.63 0.03
C LEU A 16 -10.84 -7.79 0.72
N VAL A 17 -12.09 -7.56 1.14
CA VAL A 17 -12.90 -8.55 1.86
C VAL A 17 -13.27 -9.72 0.95
N ILE A 18 -13.74 -9.47 -0.27
CA ILE A 18 -14.13 -10.53 -1.22
C ILE A 18 -12.94 -11.41 -1.56
N ALA A 19 -11.78 -10.82 -1.90
CA ALA A 19 -10.58 -11.60 -2.21
C ALA A 19 -10.17 -12.50 -1.04
N ASN A 20 -10.13 -11.95 0.18
CA ASN A 20 -9.78 -12.74 1.38
C ASN A 20 -10.83 -13.82 1.69
N LEU A 21 -12.12 -13.53 1.59
CA LEU A 21 -13.19 -14.51 1.84
C LEU A 21 -13.17 -15.69 0.86
N ILE A 22 -12.69 -15.47 -0.38
CA ILE A 22 -12.51 -16.53 -1.37
C ILE A 22 -11.19 -17.27 -1.13
N ALA A 23 -10.10 -16.53 -0.93
CA ALA A 23 -8.76 -17.10 -0.88
C ALA A 23 -8.49 -17.93 0.39
N ILE A 24 -8.98 -17.49 1.56
CA ILE A 24 -8.69 -18.15 2.84
C ILE A 24 -9.26 -19.58 2.89
N PRO A 25 -10.55 -19.83 2.60
CA PRO A 25 -11.08 -21.19 2.63
C PRO A 25 -10.37 -22.10 1.64
N VAL A 26 -10.02 -21.59 0.45
CA VAL A 26 -9.29 -22.37 -0.57
C VAL A 26 -7.89 -22.71 -0.07
N ALA A 27 -7.17 -21.77 0.53
CA ALA A 27 -5.85 -22.01 1.10
C ALA A 27 -5.87 -23.08 2.21
N LEU A 28 -6.91 -23.08 3.05
CA LEU A 28 -7.03 -24.03 4.17
C LEU A 28 -7.51 -25.42 3.75
N ILE A 29 -8.39 -25.51 2.74
CA ILE A 29 -9.00 -26.78 2.31
C ILE A 29 -8.19 -27.44 1.19
N ASN A 30 -7.67 -26.65 0.26
CA ASN A 30 -6.92 -27.13 -0.90
C ASN A 30 -5.73 -26.19 -1.23
N PRO A 31 -4.62 -26.30 -0.45
CA PRO A 31 -3.43 -25.45 -0.61
C PRO A 31 -2.85 -25.44 -2.03
N ASP A 32 -2.93 -26.58 -2.74
CA ASP A 32 -2.43 -26.70 -4.11
C ASP A 32 -3.26 -25.85 -5.09
N VAL A 33 -4.58 -25.85 -4.94
CA VAL A 33 -5.47 -25.00 -5.74
C VAL A 33 -5.25 -23.52 -5.41
N PHE A 34 -5.05 -23.17 -4.14
CA PHE A 34 -4.70 -21.80 -3.77
C PHE A 34 -3.43 -21.36 -4.51
N SER A 35 -2.36 -22.14 -4.41
CA SER A 35 -1.05 -21.80 -4.96
C SER A 35 -1.02 -21.77 -6.49
N SER A 36 -1.75 -22.68 -7.14
CA SER A 36 -1.73 -22.83 -8.60
C SER A 36 -2.77 -22.00 -9.35
N ARG A 37 -3.80 -21.46 -8.67
CA ARG A 37 -4.91 -20.74 -9.33
C ARG A 37 -5.20 -19.36 -8.75
N ILE A 38 -5.03 -19.17 -7.44
CA ILE A 38 -5.36 -17.90 -6.77
C ILE A 38 -4.10 -17.06 -6.60
N ALA A 39 -3.09 -17.63 -5.95
CA ALA A 39 -1.78 -17.05 -5.69
C ALA A 39 -0.76 -17.50 -6.76
N GLN A 40 -1.23 -17.71 -8.00
CA GLN A 40 -0.36 -18.10 -9.11
C GLN A 40 0.48 -16.91 -9.58
N GLU A 41 1.67 -17.19 -10.10
CA GLU A 41 2.53 -16.24 -10.82
C GLU A 41 1.82 -15.82 -12.07
N ASP A 42 1.90 -14.53 -12.39
CA ASP A 42 1.07 -13.92 -13.42
C ASP A 42 -0.43 -14.12 -13.17
N GLY A 43 -0.80 -14.34 -11.92
CA GLY A 43 -2.17 -14.53 -11.50
C GLY A 43 -2.90 -13.21 -11.36
N LEU A 44 -4.23 -13.33 -11.21
CA LEU A 44 -5.08 -12.18 -10.96
C LEU A 44 -4.64 -11.35 -9.75
N ILE A 45 -4.15 -12.01 -8.69
CA ILE A 45 -3.73 -11.34 -7.45
C ILE A 45 -2.51 -10.44 -7.68
N GLU A 46 -1.45 -10.93 -8.33
CA GLU A 46 -0.23 -10.18 -8.67
C GLU A 46 -0.56 -8.94 -9.54
N TYR A 47 -1.35 -9.13 -10.61
CA TYR A 47 -1.81 -8.01 -11.44
C TYR A 47 -2.63 -6.98 -10.65
N LEU A 48 -3.50 -7.44 -9.75
CA LEU A 48 -4.26 -6.53 -8.88
C LEU A 48 -3.35 -5.80 -7.90
N THR A 49 -2.35 -6.47 -7.32
CA THR A 49 -1.34 -5.85 -6.46
C THR A 49 -0.64 -4.71 -7.20
N ALA A 50 -0.13 -4.97 -8.41
CA ALA A 50 0.50 -3.95 -9.24
C ALA A 50 -0.45 -2.80 -9.59
N ILE A 51 -1.70 -3.09 -9.96
CA ILE A 51 -2.73 -2.07 -10.24
C ILE A 51 -2.95 -1.16 -9.03
N PHE A 52 -3.07 -1.72 -7.82
CA PHE A 52 -3.28 -0.92 -6.61
C PHE A 52 -2.04 -0.13 -6.20
N LEU A 53 -0.85 -0.67 -6.42
CA LEU A 53 0.40 0.07 -6.22
C LEU A 53 0.54 1.23 -7.21
N PHE A 54 0.23 1.04 -8.50
CA PHE A 54 0.16 2.13 -9.48
C PHE A 54 -0.91 3.16 -9.13
N ALA A 55 -2.09 2.72 -8.66
CA ALA A 55 -3.13 3.63 -8.20
C ALA A 55 -2.66 4.45 -6.98
N ALA A 56 -1.95 3.83 -6.04
CA ALA A 56 -1.32 4.52 -4.91
C ALA A 56 -0.29 5.55 -5.37
N ALA A 57 0.59 5.17 -6.31
CA ALA A 57 1.56 6.08 -6.93
C ALA A 57 0.87 7.28 -7.59
N LEU A 58 -0.20 7.05 -8.36
CA LEU A 58 -0.97 8.11 -8.99
C LEU A 58 -1.61 9.05 -7.96
N VAL A 59 -2.20 8.51 -6.90
CA VAL A 59 -2.76 9.33 -5.81
C VAL A 59 -1.67 10.20 -5.20
N LEU A 60 -0.50 9.65 -4.88
CA LEU A 60 0.65 10.39 -4.36
C LEU A 60 1.15 11.46 -5.35
N ALA A 61 1.25 11.16 -6.64
CA ALA A 61 1.64 12.12 -7.67
C ALA A 61 0.69 13.33 -7.69
N LEU A 62 -0.62 13.08 -7.65
CA LEU A 62 -1.65 14.12 -7.56
C LEU A 62 -1.59 14.89 -6.24
N ARG A 63 -1.20 14.24 -5.13
CA ARG A 63 -0.95 14.92 -3.84
C ARG A 63 0.28 15.83 -3.89
N GLY A 64 1.35 15.42 -4.55
CA GLY A 64 2.53 16.27 -4.76
C GLY A 64 2.17 17.53 -5.55
N VAL A 65 1.34 17.41 -6.59
CA VAL A 65 0.80 18.59 -7.31
C VAL A 65 -0.04 19.49 -6.39
N GLN A 66 -0.86 18.93 -5.50
CA GLN A 66 -1.62 19.71 -4.52
C GLN A 66 -0.68 20.47 -3.56
N LEU A 67 0.36 19.81 -3.03
CA LEU A 67 1.35 20.44 -2.16
C LEU A 67 2.14 21.55 -2.86
N LEU A 68 2.47 21.37 -4.14
CA LEU A 68 3.14 22.38 -4.94
C LEU A 68 2.27 23.64 -5.09
N ARG A 69 0.96 23.47 -5.34
CA ARG A 69 -0.01 24.58 -5.39
C ARG A 69 -0.13 25.33 -4.06
N LEU A 70 0.04 24.61 -2.94
CA LEU A 70 0.11 25.17 -1.58
C LEU A 70 1.50 25.75 -1.23
N ARG A 71 2.43 25.84 -2.20
CA ARG A 71 3.81 26.34 -2.01
C ARG A 71 4.67 25.51 -1.03
N HIS A 72 4.30 24.25 -0.79
CA HIS A 72 5.07 23.32 0.03
C HIS A 72 6.03 22.48 -0.82
N HIS A 73 7.01 23.15 -1.45
CA HIS A 73 7.92 22.54 -2.44
C HIS A 73 8.66 21.29 -1.92
N ILE A 74 9.25 21.34 -0.73
CA ILE A 74 9.98 20.20 -0.14
C ILE A 74 9.05 19.01 0.06
N ARG A 75 7.86 19.24 0.65
CA ARG A 75 6.86 18.18 0.87
C ARG A 75 6.35 17.59 -0.43
N ALA A 76 6.18 18.42 -1.46
CA ALA A 76 5.80 17.96 -2.80
C ALA A 76 6.87 17.02 -3.38
N GLY A 77 8.15 17.41 -3.28
CA GLY A 77 9.28 16.57 -3.71
C GLY A 77 9.34 15.22 -2.97
N LEU A 78 9.18 15.22 -1.65
CA LEU A 78 9.11 13.98 -0.85
C LEU A 78 7.92 13.10 -1.24
N THR A 79 6.76 13.70 -1.47
CA THR A 79 5.55 12.95 -1.88
C THR A 79 5.72 12.34 -3.27
N TRP A 80 6.42 13.02 -4.18
CA TRP A 80 6.76 12.46 -5.50
C TRP A 80 7.83 11.38 -5.42
N LEU A 81 8.81 11.49 -4.51
CA LEU A 81 9.72 10.39 -4.23
C LEU A 81 8.93 9.14 -3.80
N TYR A 82 7.95 9.29 -2.92
CA TYR A 82 7.07 8.16 -2.54
C TYR A 82 6.28 7.62 -3.74
N ALA A 83 5.77 8.49 -4.62
CA ALA A 83 5.08 8.05 -5.84
C ALA A 83 6.00 7.22 -6.77
N LEU A 84 7.26 7.65 -6.94
CA LEU A 84 8.26 6.92 -7.71
C LEU A 84 8.60 5.58 -7.08
N LEU A 85 8.74 5.51 -5.76
CA LEU A 85 8.97 4.24 -5.05
C LEU A 85 7.80 3.27 -5.25
N TYR A 86 6.55 3.73 -5.15
CA TYR A 86 5.38 2.87 -5.44
C TYR A 86 5.31 2.45 -6.91
N THR A 87 5.70 3.32 -7.84
CA THR A 87 5.78 2.98 -9.27
C THR A 87 6.84 1.92 -9.52
N PHE A 88 7.99 2.03 -8.85
CA PHE A 88 9.07 1.05 -8.91
C PHE A 88 8.60 -0.30 -8.38
N VAL A 89 8.02 -0.37 -7.17
CA VAL A 89 7.51 -1.62 -6.60
C VAL A 89 6.41 -2.22 -7.49
N ALA A 90 5.50 -1.41 -8.03
CA ALA A 90 4.48 -1.89 -8.96
C ALA A 90 5.08 -2.46 -10.25
N GLY A 91 6.15 -1.84 -10.78
CA GLY A 91 6.88 -2.34 -11.94
C GLY A 91 7.58 -3.66 -11.63
N GLU A 92 8.27 -3.73 -10.50
CA GLU A 92 8.93 -4.94 -10.00
C GLU A 92 7.95 -6.12 -9.90
N GLU A 93 6.74 -5.87 -9.39
CA GLU A 93 5.67 -6.87 -9.24
C GLU A 93 5.27 -7.54 -10.57
N ILE A 94 5.25 -6.81 -11.69
CA ILE A 94 4.85 -7.33 -13.02
C ILE A 94 6.02 -7.43 -14.00
N SER A 95 7.24 -7.51 -13.45
CA SER A 95 8.47 -7.65 -14.25
C SER A 95 8.65 -6.55 -15.28
N TRP A 96 8.30 -5.33 -14.89
CA TRP A 96 8.28 -4.12 -15.70
C TRP A 96 7.37 -4.21 -16.94
N GLY A 97 6.49 -5.20 -17.03
CA GLY A 97 5.68 -5.48 -18.21
C GLY A 97 6.39 -6.36 -19.24
N GLN A 98 7.52 -6.98 -18.90
CA GLN A 98 8.28 -7.87 -19.78
C GLN A 98 7.39 -8.88 -20.49
N ARG A 99 6.47 -9.51 -19.76
CA ARG A 99 5.58 -10.56 -20.28
C ARG A 99 4.46 -9.99 -21.16
N ILE A 100 4.06 -8.75 -20.92
CA ILE A 100 3.05 -8.02 -21.72
C ILE A 100 3.63 -7.62 -23.07
N PHE A 101 4.87 -7.12 -23.09
CA PHE A 101 5.52 -6.60 -24.30
C PHE A 101 6.48 -7.59 -24.97
N GLY A 102 6.78 -8.71 -24.33
CA GLY A 102 7.50 -9.84 -24.90
C GLY A 102 9.02 -9.64 -25.08
N TRP A 103 9.64 -8.69 -24.37
CA TRP A 103 11.10 -8.55 -24.46
C TRP A 103 11.84 -9.62 -23.67
N GLN A 104 13.08 -9.85 -24.05
CA GLN A 104 13.94 -10.86 -23.44
C GLN A 104 14.75 -10.25 -22.29
N SER A 105 15.01 -11.08 -21.27
CA SER A 105 15.91 -10.73 -20.19
C SER A 105 17.37 -10.75 -20.66
N SER A 106 18.20 -9.89 -20.08
CA SER A 106 19.66 -9.96 -20.30
C SER A 106 20.26 -11.21 -19.66
N ASP A 107 21.46 -11.62 -20.10
CA ASP A 107 22.19 -12.78 -19.56
C ASP A 107 22.31 -12.76 -18.03
N PHE A 108 22.49 -11.57 -17.43
CA PHE A 108 22.51 -11.41 -15.98
C PHE A 108 21.23 -11.91 -15.31
N PHE A 109 20.07 -11.48 -15.81
CA PHE A 109 18.77 -11.85 -15.25
C PHE A 109 18.44 -13.31 -15.55
N VAL A 110 18.77 -13.82 -16.73
CA VAL A 110 18.61 -15.26 -17.05
C VAL A 110 19.40 -16.14 -16.06
N ALA A 111 20.59 -15.71 -15.65
CA ALA A 111 21.44 -16.47 -14.75
C ALA A 111 21.12 -16.28 -13.24
N ASN A 112 20.52 -15.16 -12.85
CA ASN A 112 20.39 -14.78 -11.43
C ASN A 112 18.94 -14.52 -10.98
N ASN A 113 17.96 -14.60 -11.86
CA ASN A 113 16.54 -14.44 -11.54
C ASN A 113 15.86 -15.81 -11.58
N GLN A 114 15.05 -16.13 -10.57
CA GLN A 114 14.36 -17.42 -10.42
C GLN A 114 13.45 -17.75 -11.61
N GLN A 115 12.90 -16.74 -12.27
CA GLN A 115 11.99 -16.87 -13.40
C GLN A 115 12.62 -16.37 -14.71
N ALA A 116 13.93 -16.07 -14.69
CA ALA A 116 14.65 -15.45 -15.80
C ALA A 116 14.02 -14.12 -16.26
N GLU A 117 13.59 -13.28 -15.32
CA GLU A 117 12.90 -12.01 -15.57
C GLU A 117 13.75 -10.77 -15.30
N THR A 118 13.33 -9.63 -15.84
CA THR A 118 14.04 -8.34 -15.78
C THR A 118 13.77 -7.57 -14.47
N ASN A 119 13.13 -8.18 -13.47
CA ASN A 119 12.93 -7.58 -12.16
C ASN A 119 14.04 -7.95 -11.17
N LEU A 120 14.19 -7.11 -10.16
CA LEU A 120 14.98 -7.39 -8.97
C LEU A 120 14.20 -8.26 -7.96
N HIS A 121 12.87 -8.20 -7.98
CA HIS A 121 11.99 -8.94 -7.08
C HIS A 121 12.24 -10.46 -7.09
N ASN A 122 12.50 -11.04 -8.26
CA ASN A 122 12.76 -12.47 -8.44
C ASN A 122 14.25 -12.82 -8.49
N LEU A 123 15.16 -11.88 -8.16
CA LEU A 123 16.58 -12.20 -8.04
C LEU A 123 16.84 -13.17 -6.88
N VAL A 124 17.74 -14.12 -7.13
CA VAL A 124 18.22 -15.09 -6.15
C VAL A 124 19.59 -14.65 -5.66
N ILE A 125 19.74 -14.47 -4.34
CA ILE A 125 21.04 -14.18 -3.72
C ILE A 125 21.37 -15.31 -2.74
N GLY A 126 22.36 -16.14 -3.10
CA GLY A 126 22.70 -17.34 -2.35
C GLY A 126 21.65 -18.43 -2.56
N GLN A 127 20.90 -18.76 -1.50
CA GLN A 127 19.84 -19.78 -1.52
C GLN A 127 18.43 -19.18 -1.43
N GLU A 128 18.32 -17.86 -1.27
CA GLU A 128 17.06 -17.18 -0.96
C GLU A 128 16.68 -16.17 -2.04
N GLN A 129 15.38 -16.02 -2.26
CA GLN A 129 14.83 -14.95 -3.09
C GLN A 129 15.00 -13.60 -2.37
N LEU A 130 15.51 -12.60 -3.09
CA LEU A 130 15.78 -11.27 -2.57
C LEU A 130 14.52 -10.65 -1.95
N ALA A 131 13.39 -10.78 -2.63
CA ALA A 131 12.10 -10.34 -2.13
C ALA A 131 11.75 -11.00 -0.80
N SER A 132 11.73 -12.33 -0.72
CA SER A 132 11.40 -13.06 0.52
C SER A 132 12.24 -12.58 1.72
N THR A 133 13.54 -12.32 1.50
CA THR A 133 14.46 -11.86 2.56
C THR A 133 14.21 -10.41 2.98
N LEU A 134 13.98 -9.50 2.03
CA LEU A 134 13.76 -8.07 2.31
C LEU A 134 12.35 -7.78 2.83
N PHE A 135 11.33 -8.38 2.22
CA PHE A 135 9.92 -8.19 2.57
C PHE A 135 9.53 -8.95 3.85
N GLY A 136 10.06 -10.17 4.06
CA GLY A 136 9.73 -10.98 5.22
C GLY A 136 10.26 -10.42 6.55
N ASN A 137 11.58 -10.28 6.68
CA ASN A 137 12.22 -10.06 7.99
C ASN A 137 12.32 -8.58 8.42
N TRP A 138 12.52 -7.66 7.48
CA TRP A 138 12.81 -6.25 7.81
C TRP A 138 11.65 -5.32 7.52
N LEU A 139 10.92 -5.55 6.42
CA LEU A 139 9.81 -4.66 6.06
C LEU A 139 8.60 -4.82 6.98
N THR A 140 8.29 -6.05 7.40
CA THR A 140 7.17 -6.35 8.32
C THR A 140 7.19 -5.50 9.61
N PRO A 141 8.27 -5.46 10.42
CA PRO A 141 8.29 -4.64 11.63
C PRO A 141 8.21 -3.13 11.34
N VAL A 142 8.80 -2.65 10.24
CA VAL A 142 8.68 -1.24 9.81
C VAL A 142 7.24 -0.89 9.45
N LEU A 143 6.56 -1.77 8.71
CA LEU A 143 5.15 -1.60 8.35
C LEU A 143 4.25 -1.65 9.58
N LEU A 144 4.49 -2.54 10.54
CA LEU A 144 3.74 -2.58 11.79
C LEU A 144 3.95 -1.32 12.63
N MET A 145 5.18 -0.80 12.71
CA MET A 145 5.46 0.49 13.36
C MET A 145 4.68 1.64 12.69
N TYR A 146 4.65 1.66 11.36
CA TYR A 146 3.89 2.63 10.59
C TYR A 146 2.36 2.48 10.74
N LEU A 147 1.83 1.26 10.71
CA LEU A 147 0.39 0.99 10.67
C LEU A 147 -0.27 0.96 12.03
N VAL A 148 0.46 0.60 13.09
CA VAL A 148 -0.08 0.45 14.45
C VAL A 148 0.43 1.56 15.35
N VAL A 149 1.74 1.76 15.45
CA VAL A 149 2.31 2.68 16.44
C VAL A 149 2.11 4.14 16.04
N LEU A 150 2.40 4.51 14.78
CA LEU A 150 2.25 5.88 14.31
C LEU A 150 0.84 6.46 14.51
N PRO A 151 -0.28 5.83 14.10
CA PRO A 151 -1.61 6.40 14.30
C PRO A 151 -2.00 6.52 15.78
N LEU A 152 -1.45 5.68 16.67
CA LEU A 152 -1.66 5.79 18.11
C LEU A 152 -0.87 6.96 18.71
N LEU A 153 0.37 7.18 18.28
CA LEU A 153 1.21 8.26 18.81
C LEU A 153 0.86 9.62 18.20
N TYR A 154 0.40 9.67 16.96
CA TYR A 154 0.10 10.90 16.22
C TYR A 154 -0.83 11.90 16.98
N PRO A 155 -1.97 11.50 17.56
CA PRO A 155 -2.80 12.43 18.33
C PRO A 155 -2.15 12.83 19.67
N ARG A 156 -1.28 11.98 20.25
CA ARG A 156 -0.75 12.14 21.60
C ARG A 156 0.54 12.97 21.67
N ALA A 157 1.38 12.92 20.64
CA ALA A 157 2.71 13.51 20.67
C ALA A 157 2.88 14.62 19.62
N ALA A 158 3.16 15.84 20.07
CA ALA A 158 3.37 16.99 19.18
C ALA A 158 4.58 16.82 18.25
N TRP A 159 5.66 16.21 18.75
CA TRP A 159 6.85 15.93 17.94
C TRP A 159 6.54 14.96 16.79
N VAL A 160 5.72 13.92 17.02
CA VAL A 160 5.28 12.98 15.98
C VAL A 160 4.51 13.71 14.88
N ARG A 161 3.61 14.63 15.24
CA ARG A 161 2.89 15.44 14.26
C ARG A 161 3.82 16.31 13.41
N ARG A 162 4.81 16.95 14.05
CA ARG A 162 5.80 17.79 13.36
C ARG A 162 6.66 16.96 12.41
N THR A 163 7.15 15.80 12.85
CA THR A 163 7.95 14.88 12.02
C THR A 163 7.16 14.31 10.86
N ALA A 164 5.91 13.86 11.09
CA ALA A 164 5.05 13.38 10.02
C ALA A 164 4.77 14.50 8.99
N ALA A 165 4.58 15.74 9.45
CA ALA A 165 4.37 16.88 8.55
C ALA A 165 5.64 17.30 7.80
N SER A 166 6.82 17.27 8.43
CA SER A 166 8.08 17.62 7.76
C SER A 166 8.45 16.61 6.68
N LEU A 167 8.21 15.32 6.95
CA LEU A 167 8.45 14.23 6.01
C LEU A 167 7.30 14.01 5.02
N ALA A 168 6.21 14.80 5.10
CA ALA A 168 5.01 14.62 4.29
C ALA A 168 4.40 13.20 4.37
N VAL A 169 4.53 12.55 5.53
CA VAL A 169 4.05 11.19 5.76
C VAL A 169 2.53 11.20 5.94
N PRO A 170 1.77 10.49 5.07
CA PRO A 170 0.35 10.24 5.29
C PRO A 170 0.21 9.33 6.51
N VAL A 171 -0.56 9.73 7.50
CA VAL A 171 -0.71 8.95 8.73
C VAL A 171 -1.89 7.98 8.58
N PRO A 172 -1.71 6.67 8.88
CA PRO A 172 -2.81 5.71 8.85
C PRO A 172 -3.94 6.07 9.81
N ARG A 173 -5.12 5.50 9.62
CA ARG A 173 -6.26 5.62 10.55
C ARG A 173 -6.39 4.31 11.32
N ALA A 174 -7.14 4.32 12.42
CA ALA A 174 -7.46 3.10 13.16
C ALA A 174 -8.05 1.99 12.26
N MET A 175 -8.87 2.36 11.27
CA MET A 175 -9.38 1.41 10.28
C MET A 175 -8.25 0.69 9.52
N HIS A 176 -7.23 1.43 9.04
CA HIS A 176 -6.11 0.83 8.31
C HIS A 176 -5.29 -0.10 9.21
N ALA A 177 -5.13 0.24 10.49
CA ALA A 177 -4.48 -0.63 11.47
C ALA A 177 -5.26 -1.94 11.66
N TRP A 178 -6.59 -1.87 11.80
CA TRP A 178 -7.43 -3.08 11.91
C TRP A 178 -7.40 -3.94 10.65
N LEU A 179 -7.38 -3.35 9.46
CA LEU A 179 -7.22 -4.09 8.21
C LEU A 179 -5.86 -4.79 8.15
N ALA A 180 -4.79 -4.11 8.56
CA ALA A 180 -3.45 -4.68 8.59
C ALA A 180 -3.35 -5.84 9.59
N ILE A 181 -3.89 -5.68 10.80
CA ILE A 181 -3.96 -6.76 11.79
C ILE A 181 -4.75 -7.95 11.23
N GLY A 182 -5.90 -7.71 10.60
CA GLY A 182 -6.69 -8.75 9.94
C GLY A 182 -5.88 -9.50 8.88
N ALA A 183 -5.21 -8.77 7.97
CA ALA A 183 -4.36 -9.37 6.95
C ALA A 183 -3.20 -10.18 7.55
N SER A 184 -2.57 -9.69 8.64
CA SER A 184 -1.52 -10.42 9.34
C SER A 184 -2.03 -11.68 10.02
N LEU A 185 -3.23 -11.66 10.62
CA LEU A 185 -3.87 -12.86 11.19
C LEU A 185 -4.21 -13.88 10.10
N VAL A 186 -4.65 -13.42 8.93
CA VAL A 186 -4.88 -14.28 7.76
C VAL A 186 -3.58 -14.96 7.33
N MET A 187 -2.49 -14.20 7.19
CA MET A 187 -1.17 -14.75 6.89
C MET A 187 -0.81 -15.84 7.91
N VAL A 188 -0.91 -15.53 9.20
CA VAL A 188 -0.64 -16.49 10.27
C VAL A 188 -1.50 -17.75 10.13
N ALA A 189 -2.79 -17.61 9.83
CA ALA A 189 -3.71 -18.73 9.69
C ALA A 189 -3.38 -19.65 8.50
N ILE A 190 -2.82 -19.11 7.41
CA ILE A 190 -2.41 -19.90 6.23
C ILE A 190 -0.90 -20.19 6.22
N THR A 191 -0.22 -20.00 7.37
CA THR A 191 1.23 -20.19 7.47
C THR A 191 1.66 -21.58 6.98
N GLY A 192 2.60 -21.63 6.05
CA GLY A 192 3.15 -22.86 5.48
C GLY A 192 2.50 -23.25 4.16
N VAL A 193 1.47 -22.53 3.71
CA VAL A 193 0.96 -22.65 2.35
C VAL A 193 1.93 -21.97 1.37
N TYR A 194 2.29 -22.68 0.30
CA TYR A 194 3.14 -22.12 -0.75
C TYR A 194 2.51 -20.84 -1.30
N ARG A 195 3.32 -19.78 -1.46
CA ARG A 195 2.88 -18.46 -1.99
C ARG A 195 1.81 -17.73 -1.18
N GLN A 196 1.69 -18.03 0.11
CA GLN A 196 0.85 -17.26 1.05
C GLN A 196 1.08 -15.74 1.05
N TYR A 197 2.28 -15.28 0.70
CA TYR A 197 2.66 -13.87 0.71
C TYR A 197 1.96 -13.03 -0.38
N GLU A 198 1.55 -13.64 -1.49
CA GLU A 198 0.82 -12.96 -2.58
C GLU A 198 -0.46 -12.28 -2.09
N LEU A 199 -1.23 -13.00 -1.26
CA LEU A 199 -2.47 -12.48 -0.68
C LEU A 199 -2.18 -11.35 0.34
N TYR A 200 -1.03 -11.44 1.00
CA TYR A 200 -0.57 -10.44 1.96
C TYR A 200 -0.15 -9.15 1.25
N GLU A 201 0.67 -9.25 0.21
CA GLU A 201 1.11 -8.14 -0.65
C GLU A 201 -0.08 -7.43 -1.31
N TYR A 202 -1.02 -8.21 -1.85
CA TYR A 202 -2.31 -7.69 -2.33
C TYR A 202 -3.04 -6.88 -1.27
N SER A 203 -3.18 -7.43 -0.05
CA SER A 203 -3.88 -6.75 1.04
C SER A 203 -3.20 -5.43 1.42
N PHE A 204 -1.86 -5.41 1.47
CA PHE A 204 -1.08 -4.21 1.80
C PHE A 204 -1.07 -3.16 0.68
N SER A 205 -1.12 -3.56 -0.59
CA SER A 205 -1.28 -2.62 -1.72
C SER A 205 -2.60 -1.83 -1.62
N LEU A 206 -3.69 -2.50 -1.20
CA LEU A 206 -4.98 -1.85 -0.98
C LEU A 206 -4.96 -0.96 0.27
N ILE A 207 -4.38 -1.43 1.37
CA ILE A 207 -4.29 -0.65 2.61
C ILE A 207 -3.47 0.63 2.39
N SER A 208 -2.35 0.56 1.69
CA SER A 208 -1.54 1.73 1.35
C SER A 208 -2.29 2.73 0.48
N LEU A 209 -2.98 2.27 -0.57
CA LEU A 209 -3.88 3.11 -1.37
C LEU A 209 -4.92 3.82 -0.49
N LEU A 210 -5.59 3.09 0.39
CA LEU A 210 -6.58 3.64 1.32
C LEU A 210 -5.99 4.72 2.24
N ILE A 211 -4.77 4.51 2.74
CA ILE A 211 -4.05 5.50 3.54
C ILE A 211 -3.82 6.79 2.76
N PHE A 212 -3.41 6.72 1.49
CA PHE A 212 -3.13 7.91 0.68
C PHE A 212 -4.40 8.66 0.24
N VAL A 213 -5.48 7.92 0.01
CA VAL A 213 -6.79 8.52 -0.30
C VAL A 213 -7.37 9.21 0.94
N ARG A 214 -7.32 8.56 2.12
CA ARG A 214 -7.95 9.03 3.36
C ARG A 214 -7.04 8.91 4.59
N PRO A 215 -5.96 9.70 4.68
CA PRO A 215 -5.09 9.68 5.85
C PRO A 215 -5.78 10.29 7.08
N GLN A 216 -5.22 10.05 8.27
CA GLN A 216 -5.62 10.70 9.52
C GLN A 216 -5.28 12.20 9.54
N ASN A 217 -4.28 12.63 8.77
CA ASN A 217 -3.81 14.01 8.65
C ASN A 217 -4.16 14.65 7.29
N PRO A 218 -5.45 14.78 6.90
CA PRO A 218 -5.81 15.34 5.59
C PRO A 218 -5.39 16.80 5.42
N GLY A 219 -5.16 17.52 6.52
CA GLY A 219 -4.59 18.86 6.55
C GLY A 219 -3.20 18.96 5.93
N LEU A 220 -2.46 17.84 5.83
CA LEU A 220 -1.20 17.78 5.09
C LEU A 220 -1.37 18.29 3.64
N TYR A 221 -2.53 18.02 3.03
CA TYR A 221 -2.85 18.37 1.64
C TYR A 221 -3.84 19.53 1.53
N GLY A 222 -3.93 20.39 2.56
CA GLY A 222 -4.84 21.54 2.57
C GLY A 222 -6.33 21.18 2.66
N ARG A 223 -6.68 19.94 2.99
CA ARG A 223 -8.08 19.55 3.24
C ARG A 223 -8.43 19.82 4.71
N ALA A 224 -9.59 20.41 4.96
CA ALA A 224 -10.11 20.55 6.32
C ALA A 224 -10.20 19.17 7.00
N ALA A 225 -9.73 19.08 8.25
CA ALA A 225 -9.93 17.89 9.07
C ALA A 225 -11.45 17.68 9.27
N PRO A 226 -11.96 16.43 9.21
CA PRO A 226 -13.40 16.17 9.34
C PRO A 226 -14.03 16.60 10.68
N GLU A 227 -13.27 17.13 11.64
CA GLU A 227 -13.75 17.37 13.02
C GLU A 227 -13.54 18.81 13.53
N ALA A 228 -13.15 19.77 12.67
CA ALA A 228 -13.06 21.17 13.09
C ALA A 228 -14.39 21.95 13.00
N ARG A 229 -15.42 21.40 12.35
CA ARG A 229 -16.73 22.08 12.18
C ARG A 229 -17.75 21.76 13.28
N ALA A 230 -17.45 20.86 14.21
CA ALA A 230 -18.41 20.40 15.22
C ALA A 230 -18.11 20.91 16.65
N TRP A 231 -16.98 21.59 16.89
CA TRP A 231 -16.58 22.02 18.23
C TRP A 231 -16.67 23.52 18.49
N PHE A 232 -16.62 24.36 17.45
CA PHE A 232 -16.88 25.79 17.58
C PHE A 232 -18.20 26.08 16.89
N GLY A 233 -19.28 25.98 17.66
CA GLY A 233 -20.56 26.61 17.34
C GLY A 233 -20.39 28.13 17.39
N GLU A 234 -19.68 28.69 16.41
CA GLU A 234 -19.69 30.13 16.18
C GLU A 234 -20.86 30.41 15.23
N GLN A 235 -22.00 30.67 15.86
CA GLN A 235 -23.10 31.36 15.20
C GLN A 235 -22.57 32.71 14.73
N VAL A 236 -22.30 32.82 13.43
CA VAL A 236 -22.17 34.11 12.77
C VAL A 236 -23.52 34.82 12.94
N ARG A 237 -23.60 35.77 13.87
CA ARG A 237 -24.72 36.72 13.89
C ARG A 237 -24.60 37.63 12.66
N PRO A 238 -25.70 37.95 11.97
CA PRO A 238 -25.67 39.01 10.97
C PRO A 238 -25.39 40.34 11.67
N ALA A 239 -24.53 41.17 11.06
CA ALA A 239 -24.38 42.55 11.47
C ALA A 239 -25.66 43.32 11.12
N GLU A 240 -26.23 44.00 12.11
CA GLU A 240 -27.08 45.18 11.93
C GLU A 240 -26.19 46.43 11.94
#